data_AF-A0A522S988-F1
#
_entry.id   AF-A0A522S988-F1
#
_cell.length_a   1.000
_cell.length_b   1.000
_cell.length_c   1.000
_cell.angle_alpha   90.00
_cell.angle_beta   90.00
_cell.angle_gamma   90.00
#
_symmetry.space_group_name_H-M   'P 1'
#
loop_
_entity.id
_entity.type
_entity.pdbx_description
1 polymer ?
#
loop_
_entity_poly.entity_id
_entity_poly.type
_entity_poly.pdbx_seq_one_letter_code
_entity_poly.pdbx_strand_id
1 'polypeptide(L)'
;LRVVPPTGTVKSKHGAWSIICDTPPGASSEQCAMMQNVVAADRPEVGLSVVVLKTADRKAQILRVLAPLGVLLPNGLGLKVDGKDIGRAYFVRCFQDGCYAEVILEKQLLETLSHGKSATFIVFQTPEQGIGIPVDLTGFAEGFAALP
;
A
#
# COMPACT_ATOMS: atom_id res chain seq x y z
N LEU A 1 -3.63 -21.38 -18.68
CA LEU A 1 -3.59 -19.91 -18.55
C LEU A 1 -2.23 -19.54 -17.98
N ARG A 2 -1.33 -18.96 -18.76
CA ARG A 2 -0.05 -18.45 -18.24
C ARG A 2 -0.32 -17.07 -17.65
N VAL A 3 -0.16 -16.93 -16.35
CA VAL A 3 -0.13 -15.63 -15.68
C VAL A 3 1.23 -15.02 -16.04
N VAL A 4 1.24 -13.99 -16.88
CA VAL A 4 2.41 -13.13 -17.06
C VAL A 4 2.40 -12.19 -15.84
N PRO A 5 3.43 -12.22 -14.98
CA PRO A 5 3.50 -11.25 -13.90
C PRO A 5 3.73 -9.86 -14.53
N PRO A 6 2.89 -8.85 -14.22
CA PRO A 6 3.20 -7.49 -14.61
C PRO A 6 4.44 -7.06 -13.82
N THR A 7 5.62 -7.16 -14.43
CA THR A 7 6.85 -6.56 -13.91
C THR A 7 6.90 -5.16 -14.50
N GLY A 8 6.05 -4.27 -13.95
CA GLY A 8 6.03 -2.89 -14.38
C GLY A 8 7.42 -2.26 -14.30
N THR A 9 7.68 -1.32 -15.19
CA THR A 9 8.97 -0.64 -15.26
C THR A 9 8.99 0.52 -14.27
N VAL A 10 10.05 0.61 -13.45
CA VAL A 10 10.26 1.76 -12.57
C VAL A 10 10.54 3.00 -13.42
N LYS A 11 9.65 4.00 -13.36
CA LYS A 11 9.77 5.26 -14.11
C LYS A 11 10.48 6.35 -13.31
N SER A 12 10.24 6.41 -12.00
CA SER A 12 10.87 7.38 -11.10
C SER A 12 10.93 6.86 -9.67
N LYS A 13 11.75 7.52 -8.85
CA LYS A 13 11.83 7.29 -7.40
C LYS A 13 11.78 8.63 -6.66
N HIS A 14 11.07 8.64 -5.54
CA HIS A 14 10.86 9.79 -4.68
C HIS A 14 11.04 9.33 -3.23
N GLY A 15 12.22 9.57 -2.66
CA GLY A 15 12.59 9.00 -1.36
C GLY A 15 12.48 7.47 -1.37
N ALA A 16 11.68 6.91 -0.46
CA ALA A 16 11.44 5.46 -0.37
C ALA A 16 10.42 4.93 -1.41
N TRP A 17 9.75 5.81 -2.15
CA TRP A 17 8.65 5.46 -3.06
C TRP A 17 9.14 5.31 -4.50
N SER A 18 8.61 4.30 -5.20
CA SER A 18 8.87 4.09 -6.63
C SER A 18 7.58 4.23 -7.43
N ILE A 19 7.62 4.95 -8.55
CA ILE A 19 6.53 4.93 -9.53
C ILE A 19 6.83 3.81 -10.53
N ILE A 20 5.93 2.85 -10.59
CA ILE A 20 6.03 1.68 -11.45
C ILE A 20 4.83 1.69 -12.38
N CYS A 21 5.09 1.54 -13.68
CA CYS A 21 4.04 1.55 -14.68
C CYS A 21 4.08 0.28 -15.53
N ASP A 22 2.90 -0.18 -15.92
CA ASP A 22 2.74 -1.30 -16.84
C ASP A 22 1.51 -1.08 -17.73
N THR A 23 1.36 -1.87 -18.80
CA THR A 23 0.16 -1.88 -19.63
C THR A 23 -0.53 -3.24 -19.48
N PRO A 24 -1.48 -3.38 -18.54
CA PRO A 24 -2.18 -4.64 -18.32
C PRO A 24 -2.89 -5.14 -19.57
N PRO A 25 -3.07 -6.47 -19.75
CA PRO A 25 -3.83 -7.01 -20.87
C PRO A 25 -5.24 -6.41 -20.95
N GLY A 26 -5.58 -5.85 -22.11
CA GLY A 26 -6.87 -5.20 -22.35
C GLY A 26 -6.97 -3.75 -21.88
N ALA A 27 -5.91 -3.17 -21.29
CA ALA A 27 -5.86 -1.74 -21.02
C ALA A 27 -5.55 -0.95 -22.31
N SER A 28 -6.25 0.16 -22.51
CA SER A 28 -6.01 1.08 -23.64
C SER A 28 -4.84 2.03 -23.41
N SER A 29 -4.33 2.12 -22.17
CA SER A 29 -3.20 2.97 -21.80
C SER A 29 -2.38 2.37 -20.67
N GLU A 30 -1.12 2.80 -20.57
CA GLU A 30 -0.25 2.52 -19.43
C GLU A 30 -0.93 2.93 -18.12
N GLN A 31 -0.78 2.09 -17.09
CA GLN A 31 -1.29 2.28 -15.74
C GLN A 31 -0.10 2.35 -14.80
N CYS A 32 -0.07 3.37 -13.95
CA CYS A 32 1.00 3.59 -13.01
C CYS A 32 0.54 3.44 -11.57
N ALA A 33 1.45 2.99 -10.72
CA ALA A 33 1.28 2.86 -9.29
C ALA A 33 2.48 3.48 -8.59
N MET A 34 2.25 4.16 -7.48
CA MET A 34 3.31 4.54 -6.56
C MET A 34 3.39 3.47 -5.47
N MET A 35 4.56 2.90 -5.20
CA MET A 35 4.66 1.81 -4.24
C MET A 35 5.91 1.81 -3.38
N GLN A 36 5.79 1.14 -2.24
CA GLN A 36 6.87 0.81 -1.31
C GLN A 36 6.66 -0.60 -0.77
N ASN A 37 7.68 -1.45 -0.85
CA ASN A 37 7.70 -2.75 -0.19
C ASN A 37 8.51 -2.64 1.09
N VAL A 38 7.99 -3.16 2.19
CA VAL A 38 8.66 -3.12 3.50
C VAL A 38 8.56 -4.46 4.20
N VAL A 39 9.47 -4.70 5.14
CA VAL A 39 9.48 -5.87 6.03
C VAL A 39 9.52 -5.39 7.47
N ALA A 40 8.89 -6.13 8.38
CA ALA A 40 9.02 -5.87 9.81
C ALA A 40 10.48 -6.10 10.24
N ALA A 41 11.02 -5.16 11.02
CA ALA A 41 12.40 -5.25 11.52
C ALA A 41 12.61 -6.49 12.40
N ASP A 42 11.65 -6.78 13.29
CA ASP A 42 11.73 -7.89 14.24
C ASP A 42 11.19 -9.21 13.67
N ARG A 43 10.56 -9.17 12.50
CA ARG A 43 9.98 -10.31 11.78
C ARG A 43 10.21 -10.19 10.28
N PRO A 44 11.44 -10.48 9.79
CA PRO A 44 11.79 -10.34 8.38
C PRO A 44 10.90 -11.16 7.43
N GLU A 45 10.25 -12.20 7.95
CA GLU A 45 9.28 -13.03 7.25
C GLU A 45 7.92 -12.34 7.03
N VAL A 46 7.64 -11.25 7.76
CA VAL A 46 6.40 -10.47 7.65
C VAL A 46 6.69 -9.19 6.87
N GLY A 47 6.34 -9.20 5.59
CA GLY A 47 6.40 -8.04 4.71
C GLY A 47 5.03 -7.53 4.28
N LEU A 48 4.97 -6.29 3.82
CA LEU A 48 3.80 -5.72 3.16
C LEU A 48 4.20 -4.89 1.95
N SER A 49 3.28 -4.74 1.00
CA SER A 49 3.39 -3.79 -0.10
C SER A 49 2.34 -2.70 0.06
N VAL A 50 2.77 -1.44 0.11
CA VAL A 50 1.87 -0.28 0.05
C VAL A 50 1.87 0.25 -1.36
N VAL A 51 0.68 0.38 -1.93
CA VAL A 51 0.47 0.79 -3.32
C VAL A 51 -0.57 1.91 -3.36
N VAL A 52 -0.24 3.00 -4.02
CA VAL A 52 -1.18 4.10 -4.31
C VAL A 52 -1.47 4.09 -5.81
N LEU A 53 -2.75 4.09 -6.13
CA LEU A 53 -3.29 3.99 -7.48
C LEU A 53 -4.22 5.17 -7.76
N LYS A 54 -4.25 5.64 -9.00
CA LYS A 54 -5.35 6.46 -9.52
C LYS A 54 -6.24 5.55 -10.38
N THR A 55 -7.55 5.63 -10.22
CA THR A 55 -8.47 4.85 -11.06
C THR A 55 -8.34 5.29 -12.52
N ALA A 56 -8.63 4.40 -13.46
CA ALA A 56 -8.53 4.70 -14.89
C ALA A 56 -9.43 5.88 -15.32
N ASP A 57 -10.58 6.06 -14.66
CA ASP A 57 -11.48 7.20 -14.85
C ASP A 57 -11.03 8.47 -14.10
N ARG A 58 -9.94 8.38 -13.35
CA ARG A 58 -9.33 9.43 -12.50
C ARG A 58 -10.27 10.04 -11.46
N LYS A 59 -11.33 9.33 -11.07
CA LYS A 59 -12.29 9.80 -10.07
C LYS A 59 -11.91 9.47 -8.64
N ALA A 60 -11.06 8.46 -8.43
CA ALA A 60 -10.63 8.07 -7.10
C ALA A 60 -9.13 7.78 -7.07
N GLN A 61 -8.53 8.05 -5.91
CA GLN A 61 -7.22 7.59 -5.54
C GLN A 61 -7.39 6.52 -4.47
N ILE A 62 -6.65 5.42 -4.60
CA ILE A 62 -6.82 4.24 -3.75
C ILE A 62 -5.49 3.95 -3.08
N LEU A 63 -5.52 3.79 -1.75
CA LEU A 63 -4.46 3.13 -1.01
C LEU A 63 -4.79 1.64 -0.94
N ARG A 64 -3.94 0.83 -1.54
CA ARG A 64 -4.01 -0.62 -1.50
C ARG A 64 -2.82 -1.14 -0.72
N VAL A 65 -3.08 -1.96 0.28
CA VAL A 65 -2.04 -2.65 1.03
C VAL A 65 -2.19 -4.15 0.82
N LEU A 66 -1.10 -4.77 0.36
CA LEU A 66 -0.96 -6.21 0.30
C LEU A 66 -0.26 -6.67 1.59
N ALA A 67 -1.01 -7.32 2.45
CA ALA A 67 -0.54 -7.96 3.67
C ALA A 67 -0.30 -9.47 3.42
N PRO A 68 0.55 -10.13 4.21
CA PRO A 68 0.83 -11.55 4.03
C PRO A 68 -0.39 -12.41 4.39
N LEU A 69 -0.35 -13.69 4.01
CA LEU A 69 -1.36 -14.66 4.42
C LEU A 69 -1.27 -14.96 5.94
N GLY A 70 -2.38 -15.44 6.51
CA GLY A 70 -2.46 -15.77 7.94
C GLY A 70 -2.82 -14.58 8.85
N VAL A 71 -3.22 -13.46 8.26
CA VAL A 71 -3.76 -12.30 9.02
C VAL A 71 -5.16 -12.57 9.55
N LEU A 72 -5.46 -12.00 10.72
CA LEU A 72 -6.73 -12.07 11.42
C LEU A 72 -7.71 -11.06 10.81
N LEU A 73 -8.59 -11.57 9.93
CA LEU A 73 -9.54 -10.76 9.18
C LEU A 73 -10.47 -9.87 10.05
N PRO A 74 -11.02 -10.34 11.19
CA PRO A 74 -11.89 -9.51 12.02
C PRO A 74 -11.24 -8.22 12.55
N ASN A 75 -9.93 -8.24 12.79
CA ASN A 75 -9.20 -7.07 13.30
C ASN A 75 -8.83 -6.08 12.18
N GLY A 76 -8.76 -6.55 10.94
CA GLY A 76 -8.33 -5.77 9.79
C GLY A 76 -6.86 -5.33 9.86
N LEU A 77 -6.54 -4.33 9.04
CA LEU A 77 -5.23 -3.69 8.97
C LEU A 77 -5.29 -2.35 9.70
N GLY A 78 -4.53 -2.21 10.79
CA GLY A 78 -4.38 -0.94 11.50
C GLY A 78 -3.42 0.00 10.81
N LEU A 79 -3.61 1.31 11.00
CA LEU A 79 -2.71 2.35 10.53
C LEU A 79 -2.48 3.40 11.64
N LYS A 80 -1.20 3.66 11.92
CA LYS A 80 -0.76 4.83 12.66
C LYS A 80 0.12 5.70 11.78
N VAL A 81 0.06 7.01 11.93
CA VAL A 81 1.00 7.95 11.28
C VAL A 81 1.64 8.80 12.36
N ASP A 82 2.97 8.81 12.41
CA ASP A 82 3.77 9.49 13.42
C ASP A 82 3.31 9.20 14.86
N GLY A 83 2.92 7.93 15.11
CA GLY A 83 2.43 7.46 16.41
C GLY A 83 0.94 7.74 16.68
N LYS A 84 0.28 8.59 15.89
CA LYS A 84 -1.16 8.86 16.00
C LYS A 84 -1.97 7.75 15.34
N ASP A 85 -3.00 7.26 16.05
CA ASP A 85 -3.93 6.28 15.48
C ASP A 85 -4.84 6.93 14.42
N ILE A 86 -4.83 6.35 13.22
CA ILE A 86 -5.64 6.79 12.08
C ILE A 86 -6.89 5.92 11.93
N GLY A 87 -6.78 4.64 12.30
CA GLY A 87 -7.89 3.70 12.28
C GLY A 87 -7.53 2.37 11.63
N ARG A 88 -8.54 1.68 11.10
CA ARG A 88 -8.42 0.34 10.55
C ARG A 88 -9.12 0.23 9.20
N ALA A 89 -8.53 -0.55 8.31
CA ALA A 89 -9.12 -0.95 7.04
C ALA A 89 -9.44 -2.45 7.07
N TYR A 90 -10.60 -2.83 6.52
CA TYR A 90 -10.93 -4.25 6.38
C TYR A 90 -10.26 -4.85 5.15
N PHE A 91 -9.87 -6.13 5.25
CA PHE A 91 -9.42 -6.89 4.09
C PHE A 91 -10.62 -7.22 3.19
N VAL A 92 -10.54 -6.84 1.93
CA VAL A 92 -11.63 -7.00 0.97
C VAL A 92 -11.54 -8.33 0.22
N ARG A 93 -10.32 -8.81 -0.05
CA ARG A 93 -10.04 -10.07 -0.76
C ARG A 93 -8.68 -10.63 -0.35
N CYS A 94 -8.54 -11.95 -0.43
CA CYS A 94 -7.24 -12.61 -0.34
C CYS A 94 -7.04 -13.51 -1.55
N PHE A 95 -5.80 -13.54 -2.05
CA PHE A 95 -5.34 -14.38 -3.15
C PHE A 95 -4.10 -15.16 -2.68
N GLN A 96 -3.44 -15.88 -3.59
CA GLN A 96 -2.28 -16.70 -3.24
C GLN A 96 -1.05 -15.88 -2.80
N ASP A 97 -1.00 -14.61 -3.18
CA ASP A 97 0.07 -13.67 -2.88
C ASP A 97 -0.19 -12.82 -1.62
N GLY A 98 -1.39 -12.85 -1.06
CA GLY A 98 -1.72 -12.18 0.19
C GLY A 98 -3.14 -11.67 0.31
N CYS A 99 -3.39 -10.92 1.37
CA CYS A 99 -4.66 -10.27 1.67
C CYS A 99 -4.60 -8.77 1.39
N TYR A 100 -5.62 -8.29 0.69
CA TYR A 100 -5.70 -6.92 0.19
C TYR A 100 -6.64 -6.11 1.06
N ALA A 101 -6.14 -5.00 1.60
CA ALA A 101 -6.94 -3.93 2.19
C ALA A 101 -6.93 -2.73 1.24
N GLU A 102 -8.10 -2.16 0.97
CA GLU A 102 -8.25 -1.05 0.04
C GLU A 102 -9.09 0.05 0.68
N VAL A 103 -8.58 1.27 0.64
CA VAL A 103 -9.32 2.46 1.08
C VAL A 103 -9.21 3.56 0.03
N ILE A 104 -10.26 4.36 -0.07
CA ILE A 104 -10.20 5.59 -0.86
C ILE A 104 -9.29 6.56 -0.10
N LEU A 105 -8.34 7.13 -0.81
CA LEU A 105 -7.39 8.10 -0.29
C LEU A 105 -8.06 9.48 -0.24
N GLU A 106 -8.99 9.64 0.71
CA GLU A 106 -9.66 10.92 0.91
C GLU A 106 -8.69 12.03 1.29
N LYS A 107 -9.08 13.28 1.04
CA LYS A 107 -8.23 14.46 1.24
C LYS A 107 -7.53 14.45 2.60
N GLN A 108 -8.23 14.13 3.68
CA GLN A 108 -7.65 14.12 5.03
C GLN A 108 -6.55 13.06 5.19
N LEU A 109 -6.76 11.85 4.66
CA LEU A 109 -5.77 10.78 4.72
C LEU A 109 -4.56 11.09 3.82
N LEU A 110 -4.81 11.61 2.62
CA LEU A 110 -3.76 12.05 1.70
C LEU A 110 -2.87 13.12 2.34
N GLU A 111 -3.46 14.15 2.95
CA GLU A 111 -2.73 15.20 3.68
C GLU A 111 -1.93 14.61 4.84
N THR A 112 -2.54 13.72 5.62
CA THR A 112 -1.87 13.06 6.75
C THR A 112 -0.63 12.27 6.29
N LEU A 113 -0.74 11.52 5.19
CA LEU A 113 0.38 10.76 4.65
C LEU A 113 1.43 11.65 3.96
N SER A 114 1.01 12.75 3.33
CA SER A 114 1.90 13.68 2.63
C SER A 114 2.75 14.52 3.57
N HIS A 115 2.26 14.79 4.78
CA HIS A 115 2.98 15.56 5.81
C HIS A 115 3.61 14.69 6.90
N GLY A 116 3.27 13.40 6.95
CA GLY A 116 3.82 12.46 7.91
C GLY A 116 5.25 12.05 7.58
N LYS A 117 5.95 11.49 8.58
CA LYS A 117 7.31 10.94 8.40
C LYS A 117 7.32 9.42 8.36
N SER A 118 6.48 8.79 9.17
CA SER A 118 6.35 7.34 9.21
C SER A 118 4.90 6.91 9.35
N ALA A 119 4.51 5.92 8.53
CA ALA A 119 3.27 5.17 8.70
C ALA A 119 3.61 3.80 9.31
N THR A 120 2.95 3.42 10.39
CA THR A 120 3.04 2.06 10.92
C THR A 120 1.75 1.32 10.60
N PHE A 121 1.85 0.37 9.69
CA PHE A 121 0.77 -0.59 9.45
C PHE A 121 0.82 -1.69 10.49
N ILE A 122 -0.34 -2.12 10.98
CA ILE A 122 -0.44 -3.11 12.04
C ILE A 122 -1.26 -4.28 11.54
N VAL A 123 -0.62 -5.43 11.41
CA VAL A 123 -1.29 -6.70 11.10
C VAL A 123 -1.44 -7.52 12.37
N PHE A 124 -2.47 -8.35 12.42
CA PHE A 124 -2.74 -9.24 13.55
C PHE A 124 -2.71 -10.68 13.06
N GLN A 125 -2.08 -11.59 13.81
CA GLN A 125 -2.19 -13.04 13.57
C GLN A 125 -3.10 -13.70 14.61
N THR A 126 -3.10 -13.17 15.83
CA THR A 126 -4.07 -13.47 16.89
C THR A 126 -4.62 -12.15 17.47
N PRO A 127 -5.73 -12.16 18.21
CA PRO A 127 -6.30 -10.93 18.78
C PRO A 127 -5.34 -10.16 19.69
N GLU A 128 -4.43 -10.86 20.36
CA GLU A 128 -3.49 -10.33 21.34
C GLU A 128 -2.17 -9.87 20.70
N GLN A 129 -1.88 -10.28 19.47
CA GLN A 129 -0.59 -10.07 18.82
C GLN A 129 -0.71 -9.16 17.59
N GLY A 130 -0.46 -7.87 17.80
CA GLY A 130 -0.26 -6.90 16.73
C GLY A 130 1.21 -6.79 16.34
N ILE A 131 1.49 -6.85 15.04
CA ILE A 131 2.84 -6.69 14.46
C ILE A 131 2.84 -5.37 13.72
N GLY A 132 3.63 -4.41 14.22
CA GLY A 132 3.83 -3.11 13.58
C GLY A 132 4.90 -3.18 12.50
N ILE A 133 4.58 -2.67 11.31
CA ILE A 133 5.45 -2.66 10.15
C ILE A 133 5.60 -1.19 9.72
N PRO A 134 6.77 -0.57 9.97
CA PRO A 134 7.00 0.83 9.61
C PRO A 134 7.21 0.97 8.09
N VAL A 135 6.61 2.03 7.55
CA VAL A 135 6.70 2.50 6.18
C VAL A 135 7.21 3.93 6.22
N ASP A 136 8.20 4.23 5.41
CA ASP A 136 8.78 5.56 5.31
C ASP A 136 7.89 6.46 4.45
N LEU A 137 7.45 7.61 4.97
CA LEU A 137 6.63 8.56 4.21
C LEU A 137 7.49 9.62 3.50
N THR A 138 8.81 9.59 3.66
CA THR A 138 9.73 10.47 2.94
C THR A 138 9.59 10.28 1.44
N GLY A 139 9.24 11.37 0.74
CA GLY A 139 9.01 11.36 -0.71
C GLY A 139 7.59 10.98 -1.13
N PHE A 140 6.67 10.72 -0.18
CA PHE A 140 5.29 10.34 -0.49
C PHE A 140 4.55 11.45 -1.26
N ALA A 141 4.65 12.71 -0.78
CA ALA A 141 3.95 13.83 -1.38
C ALA A 141 4.42 14.08 -2.83
N GLU A 142 5.74 14.07 -3.04
CA GLU A 142 6.36 14.25 -4.34
C GLU A 142 6.04 13.08 -5.28
N GLY A 143 6.09 11.85 -4.78
CA GLY A 143 5.73 10.66 -5.54
C GLY A 143 4.26 10.64 -5.93
N PHE A 144 3.36 11.04 -5.02
CA PHE A 144 1.93 11.11 -5.30
C PHE A 144 1.61 12.19 -6.34
N ALA A 145 2.29 13.35 -6.27
CA ALA A 145 2.17 14.41 -7.25
C ALA A 145 2.68 13.98 -8.64
N ALA A 146 3.73 13.16 -8.69
CA ALA A 146 4.30 12.64 -9.93
C ALA A 146 3.54 11.44 -10.52
N LEU A 147 2.63 10.82 -9.76
CA LEU A 147 1.79 9.72 -10.24
C LEU A 147 0.80 10.24 -11.31
N PRO A 148 0.80 9.73 -12.56
CA PRO A 148 -0.04 10.25 -13.65
C PRO A 148 -1.54 9.94 -13.51
#